data_AF-A0AA41NA60-F1
#
_entry.id   AF-A0AA41NA60-F1
#
_cell.length_a   1.000
_cell.length_b   1.000
_cell.length_c   1.000
_cell.angle_alpha   90.00
_cell.angle_beta   90.00
_cell.angle_gamma   90.00
#
_symmetry.space_group_name_H-M   'P 1'
#
loop_
_entity.id
_entity.type
_entity.pdbx_description
1 polymer ?
#
loop_
_entity_poly.entity_id
_entity_poly.type
_entity_poly.pdbx_seq_one_letter_code
_entity_poly.pdbx_strand_id
1 'polypeptide(L)'
;MVSGAANVIELKICLEDRMLMSSVKDSVGCGLNIALVNGISRELIEACASNMRAGDVNDLLKFIRPLHEGTLVFVASCNDPVTKMNEETRKLFSELSSRNAKELAFHDSWVFVGAQGVQNSSPFEQHVKNSKHTKYKGWPEALEMEGCIPQRSVAS
;
A
#
# COMPACT_ATOMS: atom_id res chain seq x y z
N MET A 1 2.77 -5.52 -8.51
CA MET A 1 3.18 -4.73 -7.33
C MET A 1 4.15 -5.56 -6.53
N VAL A 2 5.21 -4.95 -6.00
CA VAL A 2 6.22 -5.64 -5.19
C VAL A 2 6.49 -4.85 -3.91
N SER A 3 6.41 -5.50 -2.74
CA SER A 3 6.84 -4.88 -1.48
C SER A 3 8.37 -4.77 -1.42
N GLY A 4 8.87 -3.83 -0.63
CA GLY A 4 10.30 -3.82 -0.30
C GLY A 4 10.64 -4.98 0.63
N ALA A 5 11.86 -5.49 0.54
CA ALA A 5 12.39 -6.44 1.52
C ALA A 5 13.83 -6.09 1.89
N ALA A 6 14.02 -5.71 3.17
CA ALA A 6 15.27 -5.19 3.70
C ALA A 6 15.86 -4.12 2.74
N ASN A 7 17.15 -4.27 2.41
CA ASN A 7 17.85 -3.44 1.43
C ASN A 7 18.10 -4.19 0.11
N VAL A 8 17.42 -5.32 -0.12
CA VAL A 8 17.74 -6.27 -1.20
C VAL A 8 16.74 -6.19 -2.34
N ILE A 9 15.44 -6.09 -2.01
CA ILE A 9 14.38 -6.02 -3.02
C ILE A 9 13.78 -4.62 -3.02
N GLU A 10 13.82 -4.00 -4.20
CA GLU A 10 13.23 -2.69 -4.45
C GLU A 10 11.71 -2.78 -4.60
N LEU A 11 11.01 -1.86 -3.94
CA LEU A 11 9.57 -1.70 -4.03
C LEU A 11 9.16 -1.15 -5.39
N LYS A 12 8.07 -1.69 -5.95
CA LYS A 12 7.54 -1.30 -7.26
C LYS A 12 6.01 -1.28 -7.26
N ILE A 13 5.44 -0.16 -7.67
CA ILE A 13 4.01 -0.04 -7.96
C ILE A 13 3.88 0.31 -9.44
N CYS A 14 3.15 -0.51 -10.18
CA CYS A 14 2.95 -0.40 -11.63
C CYS A 14 1.47 -0.64 -11.95
N LEU A 15 0.96 0.09 -12.93
CA LEU A 15 -0.40 -0.07 -13.46
C LEU A 15 -0.37 0.16 -14.98
N GLU A 16 -0.89 -0.79 -15.75
CA GLU A 16 -0.96 -0.70 -17.23
C GLU A 16 0.40 -0.35 -17.86
N ASP A 17 1.43 -1.11 -17.49
CA ASP A 17 2.83 -0.91 -17.90
C ASP A 17 3.46 0.44 -17.53
N ARG A 18 2.74 1.27 -16.75
CA ARG A 18 3.24 2.55 -16.22
C ARG A 18 3.71 2.36 -14.79
N MET A 19 5.01 2.55 -14.59
CA MET A 19 5.62 2.61 -13.26
C MET A 19 5.11 3.83 -12.50
N LEU A 20 4.31 3.62 -11.45
CA LEU A 20 3.79 4.69 -10.60
C LEU A 20 4.81 5.09 -9.53
N MET A 21 5.42 4.10 -8.86
CA MET A 21 6.43 4.31 -7.83
C MET A 21 7.55 3.28 -7.95
N SER A 22 8.80 3.72 -7.80
CA SER A 22 9.99 2.84 -7.75
C SER A 22 11.22 3.55 -7.20
N SER A 23 12.20 2.78 -6.71
CA SER A 23 13.52 3.30 -6.32
C SER A 23 14.20 4.10 -7.44
N VAL A 24 14.09 3.64 -8.69
CA VAL A 24 14.68 4.32 -9.86
C VAL A 24 14.07 5.71 -10.09
N LYS A 25 12.82 5.93 -9.65
CA LYS A 25 12.14 7.24 -9.71
C LYS A 25 12.38 8.10 -8.47
N ASP A 26 13.20 7.63 -7.52
CA ASP A 26 13.42 8.26 -6.22
C ASP A 26 12.13 8.62 -5.47
N SER A 27 11.09 7.81 -5.68
CA SER A 27 9.72 8.09 -5.23
C SER A 27 9.26 7.12 -4.14
N VAL A 28 10.17 6.37 -3.53
CA VAL A 28 9.87 5.32 -2.54
C VAL A 28 10.71 5.50 -1.28
N GLY A 29 10.22 5.00 -0.15
CA GLY A 29 10.91 5.11 1.13
C GLY A 29 10.55 3.99 2.10
N CYS A 30 11.23 4.01 3.24
CA CYS A 30 10.89 3.16 4.39
C CYS A 30 9.47 3.51 4.88
N GLY A 31 8.68 2.50 5.25
CA GLY A 31 7.30 2.67 5.70
C GLY A 31 6.27 2.20 4.69
N LEU A 32 5.22 3.02 4.50
CA LEU A 32 4.15 2.77 3.54
C LEU A 32 4.36 3.62 2.30
N ASN A 33 4.30 3.01 1.13
CA ASN A 33 4.38 3.69 -0.16
C ASN A 33 3.00 3.62 -0.80
N ILE A 34 2.38 4.78 -1.06
CA ILE A 34 0.99 4.89 -1.47
C ILE A 34 0.89 5.62 -2.80
N ALA A 35 0.15 5.06 -3.74
CA ALA A 35 -0.26 5.73 -4.98
C ALA A 35 -1.78 5.81 -5.07
N LEU A 36 -2.29 7.02 -5.26
CA LEU A 36 -3.70 7.30 -5.50
C LEU A 36 -3.93 7.39 -7.00
N VAL A 37 -4.87 6.60 -7.52
CA VAL A 37 -5.12 6.47 -8.96
C VAL A 37 -6.59 6.66 -9.26
N ASN A 38 -6.91 7.41 -10.31
CA ASN A 38 -8.28 7.53 -10.78
C ASN A 38 -8.77 6.18 -11.33
N GLY A 39 -9.85 5.61 -10.78
CA GLY A 39 -10.36 4.29 -11.18
C GLY A 39 -11.02 4.23 -12.56
N ILE A 40 -11.27 5.38 -13.19
CA ILE A 40 -11.83 5.48 -14.55
C ILE A 40 -10.71 5.73 -15.57
N SER A 41 -9.93 6.81 -15.40
CA SER A 41 -8.87 7.19 -16.35
C SER A 41 -7.56 6.43 -16.17
N ARG A 42 -7.39 5.74 -15.03
CA ARG A 42 -6.16 5.02 -14.65
C ARG A 42 -4.94 5.92 -14.50
N GLU A 43 -5.15 7.22 -14.38
CA GLU A 43 -4.08 8.20 -14.17
C GLU A 43 -3.71 8.30 -12.70
N LEU A 44 -2.42 8.49 -12.45
CA LEU A 44 -1.90 8.81 -11.12
C LEU A 44 -2.42 10.19 -10.71
N ILE A 45 -3.10 10.25 -9.57
CA ILE A 45 -3.53 11.49 -8.95
C ILE A 45 -2.36 12.04 -8.13
N GLU A 46 -1.85 11.22 -7.21
CA GLU A 46 -0.75 11.58 -6.32
C GLU A 46 -0.07 10.33 -5.78
N ALA A 47 1.19 10.45 -5.36
CA ALA A 47 1.93 9.38 -4.70
C ALA A 47 2.76 9.93 -3.56
N CYS A 48 2.90 9.17 -2.48
CA CYS A 48 3.78 9.53 -1.37
C CYS A 48 4.43 8.30 -0.73
N ALA A 49 5.61 8.52 -0.14
CA ALA A 49 6.25 7.58 0.75
C ALA A 49 6.14 8.11 2.19
N SER A 50 5.44 7.38 3.04
CA SER A 50 5.20 7.75 4.43
C SER A 50 6.05 6.92 5.38
N ASN A 51 7.01 7.58 6.01
CA ASN A 51 7.94 6.94 6.95
C ASN A 51 7.29 6.65 8.29
N MET A 52 6.88 5.40 8.50
CA MET A 52 6.19 4.94 9.70
C MET A 52 7.08 4.85 10.96
N ARG A 53 8.35 5.23 10.87
CA ARG A 53 9.28 5.29 12.01
C ARG A 53 9.64 6.72 12.38
N ALA A 54 10.03 7.54 11.41
CA ALA A 54 10.49 8.91 11.63
C ALA A 54 9.43 9.98 11.29
N GLY A 55 8.56 9.73 10.30
CA GLY A 55 7.55 10.68 9.82
C GLY A 55 6.34 10.83 10.74
N ASP A 56 5.42 11.73 10.41
CA ASP A 56 4.16 11.90 11.13
C ASP A 56 3.04 11.09 10.47
N VAL A 57 2.34 10.26 11.25
CA VAL A 57 1.18 9.48 10.78
C VAL A 57 0.02 10.38 10.37
N ASN A 58 -0.08 11.58 10.93
CA ASN A 58 -1.12 12.54 10.55
C ASN A 58 -0.97 13.01 9.10
N ASP A 59 0.24 13.05 8.56
CA ASP A 59 0.46 13.43 7.16
C ASP A 59 -0.04 12.34 6.21
N LEU A 60 0.10 11.06 6.58
CA LEU A 60 -0.53 9.95 5.87
C LEU A 60 -2.06 10.06 5.88
N LEU A 61 -2.64 10.37 7.04
CA LEU A 61 -4.09 10.56 7.16
C LEU A 61 -4.57 11.73 6.29
N LYS A 62 -3.87 12.87 6.31
CA LYS A 62 -4.18 14.04 5.46
C LYS A 62 -4.05 13.73 3.98
N PHE A 63 -3.10 12.88 3.59
CA PHE A 63 -2.90 12.46 2.20
C PHE A 63 -4.04 11.57 1.69
N ILE A 64 -4.49 10.60 2.50
CA ILE A 64 -5.50 9.62 2.07
C ILE A 64 -6.93 10.14 2.29
N ARG A 65 -7.21 10.98 3.29
CA ARG A 65 -8.60 11.39 3.59
C ARG A 65 -9.35 12.13 2.49
N PRO A 66 -8.72 13.00 1.68
CA PRO A 66 -9.40 13.68 0.58
C PRO A 66 -9.84 12.77 -0.59
N LEU A 67 -9.84 11.45 -0.40
CA LEU A 67 -10.24 10.47 -1.41
C LEU A 67 -11.64 10.76 -1.96
N HIS A 68 -11.70 10.95 -3.27
CA HIS A 68 -12.94 10.93 -4.01
C HIS A 68 -13.37 9.49 -4.29
N GLU A 69 -14.68 9.27 -4.31
CA GLU A 69 -15.24 7.97 -4.67
C GLU A 69 -14.73 7.53 -6.04
N GLY A 70 -14.29 6.27 -6.15
CA GLY A 70 -13.69 5.74 -7.40
C GLY A 70 -12.19 5.96 -7.51
N THR A 71 -11.53 6.52 -6.49
CA THR A 71 -10.07 6.48 -6.39
C THR A 71 -9.61 5.09 -5.91
N LEU A 72 -8.63 4.53 -6.61
CA LEU A 72 -7.90 3.32 -6.21
C LEU A 72 -6.70 3.72 -5.36
N VAL A 73 -6.47 2.96 -4.29
CA VAL A 73 -5.39 3.20 -3.32
C VAL A 73 -4.44 2.02 -3.37
N PHE A 74 -3.30 2.18 -4.01
CA PHE A 74 -2.23 1.19 -4.06
C PHE A 74 -1.29 1.40 -2.88
N VAL A 75 -0.99 0.34 -2.14
CA VAL A 75 -0.09 0.38 -0.99
C VAL A 75 0.93 -0.75 -1.10
N ALA A 76 2.20 -0.42 -0.87
CA ALA A 76 3.25 -1.41 -0.68
C ALA A 76 4.14 -1.00 0.50
N SER A 77 4.43 -1.96 1.39
CA SER A 77 5.31 -1.73 2.54
C SER A 77 6.78 -1.87 2.16
N CYS A 78 7.64 -1.16 2.88
CA CYS A 78 9.09 -1.32 2.83
C CYS A 78 9.67 -1.20 4.24
N ASN A 79 10.44 -2.21 4.66
CA ASN A 79 11.06 -2.32 5.98
C ASN A 79 10.07 -2.38 7.16
N ASP A 80 9.46 -1.27 7.56
CA ASP A 80 8.60 -1.20 8.74
C ASP A 80 7.33 -0.39 8.46
N PRO A 81 6.18 -1.06 8.21
CA PRO A 81 4.94 -0.37 7.88
C PRO A 81 4.11 0.13 9.06
N VAL A 82 4.46 -0.16 10.32
CA VAL A 82 3.48 -0.01 11.42
C VAL A 82 3.92 0.70 12.68
N THR A 83 5.20 1.02 12.89
CA THR A 83 5.67 1.60 14.16
C THR A 83 4.84 2.81 14.64
N LYS A 84 4.39 3.69 13.73
CA LYS A 84 3.52 4.84 14.04
C LYS A 84 2.05 4.67 13.65
N MET A 85 1.66 3.50 13.16
CA MET A 85 0.29 3.25 12.71
C MET A 85 -0.66 3.17 13.91
N ASN A 86 -1.55 4.15 14.03
CA ASN A 86 -2.55 4.23 15.10
C ASN A 86 -3.90 3.60 14.68
N GLU A 87 -4.86 3.52 15.62
CA GLU A 87 -6.19 2.97 15.38
C GLU A 87 -6.92 3.66 14.22
N GLU A 88 -6.79 4.97 14.11
CA GLU A 88 -7.39 5.78 13.05
C GLU A 88 -6.85 5.40 11.66
N THR A 89 -5.54 5.18 11.53
CA THR A 89 -4.90 4.74 10.29
C THR A 89 -5.30 3.32 9.93
N ARG A 90 -5.38 2.41 10.92
CA ARG A 90 -5.85 1.04 10.70
C ARG A 90 -7.31 1.01 10.25
N LYS A 91 -8.15 1.82 10.89
CA LYS A 91 -9.56 1.99 10.52
C LYS A 91 -9.70 2.51 9.10
N LEU A 92 -8.91 3.51 8.71
CA LEU A 92 -8.91 4.05 7.36
C LEU A 92 -8.64 2.97 6.30
N PHE A 93 -7.60 2.15 6.47
CA PHE A 93 -7.34 1.06 5.51
C PHE A 93 -8.40 -0.05 5.56
N SER A 94 -9.01 -0.32 6.72
CA SER A 94 -10.17 -1.21 6.81
C SER A 94 -11.39 -0.67 6.06
N GLU A 95 -11.64 0.64 6.09
CA GLU A 95 -12.71 1.30 5.32
C GLU A 95 -12.45 1.27 3.80
N LEU A 96 -11.18 1.14 3.41
CA LEU A 96 -10.76 0.86 2.03
C LEU A 96 -10.79 -0.63 1.67
N SER A 97 -11.35 -1.47 2.55
CA SER A 97 -11.56 -2.91 2.38
C SER A 97 -10.32 -3.80 2.58
N SER A 98 -9.32 -3.35 3.36
CA SER A 98 -8.24 -4.22 3.84
C SER A 98 -8.71 -5.15 4.97
N ARG A 99 -8.36 -6.44 4.86
CA ARG A 99 -8.53 -7.46 5.90
C ARG A 99 -7.41 -7.41 6.93
N ASN A 100 -6.18 -7.15 6.50
CA ASN A 100 -4.99 -7.33 7.34
C ASN A 100 -4.58 -6.05 8.08
N ALA A 101 -5.06 -4.86 7.69
CA ALA A 101 -4.64 -3.58 8.26
C ALA A 101 -4.75 -3.51 9.80
N LYS A 102 -5.74 -4.20 10.39
CA LYS A 102 -5.91 -4.26 11.85
C LYS A 102 -4.82 -5.08 12.55
N GLU A 103 -4.27 -6.07 11.87
CA GLU A 103 -3.33 -7.05 12.43
C GLU A 103 -1.87 -6.83 12.01
N LEU A 104 -1.59 -5.89 11.10
CA LEU A 104 -0.22 -5.62 10.66
C LEU A 104 0.70 -5.34 11.85
N ALA A 105 1.81 -6.07 11.88
CA ALA A 105 2.82 -6.03 12.92
C ALA A 105 4.18 -5.57 12.38
N PHE A 106 5.12 -5.34 13.30
CA PHE A 106 6.43 -4.79 13.02
C PHE A 106 7.20 -5.64 12.00
N HIS A 107 7.69 -4.99 10.95
CA HIS A 107 8.37 -5.59 9.79
C HIS A 107 7.54 -6.54 8.93
N ASP A 108 6.21 -6.57 9.06
CA ASP A 108 5.40 -7.35 8.13
C ASP A 108 5.56 -6.84 6.69
N SER A 109 5.59 -7.76 5.73
CA SER A 109 5.46 -7.43 4.30
C SER A 109 3.97 -7.32 3.97
N TRP A 110 3.57 -6.26 3.28
CA TRP A 110 2.17 -6.01 2.92
C TRP A 110 2.07 -5.31 1.57
N VAL A 111 1.21 -5.82 0.71
CA VAL A 111 0.77 -5.15 -0.52
C VAL A 111 -0.74 -5.17 -0.57
N PHE A 112 -1.33 -4.07 -1.01
CA PHE A 112 -2.77 -3.88 -0.95
C PHE A 112 -3.23 -2.93 -2.04
N VAL A 113 -4.39 -3.23 -2.64
CA VAL A 113 -5.16 -2.27 -3.42
C VAL A 113 -6.55 -2.15 -2.82
N GLY A 114 -6.91 -0.95 -2.40
CA GLY A 114 -8.21 -0.63 -1.83
C GLY A 114 -8.96 0.42 -2.64
N ALA A 115 -10.23 0.61 -2.29
CA ALA A 115 -11.02 1.73 -2.77
C ALA A 115 -12.18 1.97 -1.80
N GLN A 116 -12.67 3.21 -1.72
CA GLN A 116 -13.86 3.52 -0.95
C GLN A 116 -15.11 2.92 -1.61
N GLY A 117 -16.02 2.36 -0.80
CA GLY A 117 -17.31 1.85 -1.27
C GLY A 117 -17.29 0.41 -1.80
N VAL A 118 -16.17 -0.32 -1.66
CA VAL A 118 -16.12 -1.75 -2.00
C VAL A 118 -16.85 -2.55 -0.91
N GLN A 119 -17.97 -3.18 -1.25
CA GLN A 119 -18.82 -3.90 -0.27
C GLN A 119 -18.13 -5.10 0.37
N ASN A 120 -17.23 -5.75 -0.37
CA ASN A 120 -16.45 -6.88 0.11
C ASN A 120 -15.01 -6.45 0.39
N SER A 121 -14.31 -7.28 1.13
CA SER A 121 -12.86 -7.14 1.29
C SER A 121 -12.14 -7.28 -0.04
N SER A 122 -11.06 -6.50 -0.21
CA SER A 122 -10.34 -6.44 -1.48
C SER A 122 -9.77 -7.81 -1.85
N PRO A 123 -9.91 -8.26 -3.11
CA PRO A 123 -9.21 -9.45 -3.59
C PRO A 123 -7.71 -9.18 -3.84
N PHE A 124 -7.28 -7.91 -3.82
CA PHE A 124 -5.92 -7.48 -4.08
C PHE A 124 -5.22 -7.14 -2.76
N GLU A 125 -4.97 -8.14 -1.94
CA GLU A 125 -4.24 -7.98 -0.69
C GLU A 125 -3.40 -9.21 -0.39
N GLN A 126 -2.11 -9.01 -0.09
CA GLN A 126 -1.22 -10.06 0.41
C GLN A 126 -0.44 -9.55 1.63
N HIS A 127 -0.16 -10.47 2.55
CA HIS A 127 0.50 -10.18 3.82
C HIS A 127 1.38 -11.36 4.23
N VAL A 128 2.59 -11.07 4.72
CA VAL A 128 3.48 -12.06 5.35
C VAL A 128 3.94 -11.51 6.69
N LYS A 129 3.61 -12.25 7.75
CA LYS A 129 4.04 -11.92 9.12
C LYS A 129 5.55 -12.06 9.27
N ASN A 130 6.16 -11.10 9.92
CA ASN A 130 7.53 -11.24 10.39
C ASN A 130 7.61 -12.32 11.48
N SER A 131 8.64 -13.15 11.42
CA SER A 131 8.89 -14.23 12.38
C SER A 131 10.39 -14.50 12.53
N LYS A 132 10.76 -15.29 13.54
CA LYS A 132 12.15 -15.70 13.78
C LYS A 132 12.77 -16.52 12.65
N HIS A 133 11.95 -17.09 11.77
CA HIS A 133 12.35 -17.95 10.65
C HIS A 133 12.21 -17.23 9.30
N THR A 134 12.16 -15.91 9.30
CA THR A 134 12.03 -15.13 8.06
C THR A 134 13.24 -15.29 7.14
N LYS A 135 12.98 -15.17 5.84
CA LYS A 135 13.94 -15.42 4.75
C LYS A 135 15.21 -14.57 4.85
N TYR A 136 15.07 -13.34 5.36
CA TYR A 136 16.18 -12.44 5.64
C TYR A 136 16.32 -12.28 7.15
N LYS A 137 17.48 -11.79 7.61
CA LYS A 137 17.84 -11.67 9.04
C LYS A 137 16.94 -10.67 9.80
N GLY A 138 15.69 -11.03 10.08
CA GLY A 138 14.68 -10.21 10.74
C GLY A 138 13.68 -9.51 9.80
N TRP A 139 13.64 -9.89 8.52
CA TRP A 139 12.67 -9.37 7.53
C TRP A 139 12.06 -10.51 6.71
N PRO A 140 10.72 -10.52 6.53
CA PRO A 140 10.05 -11.47 5.66
C PRO A 140 10.43 -11.26 4.19
N GLU A 141 10.01 -12.20 3.35
CA GLU A 141 10.25 -12.08 1.91
C GLU A 141 9.44 -10.94 1.29
N ALA A 142 9.89 -10.48 0.13
CA ALA A 142 9.13 -9.53 -0.67
C ALA A 142 7.88 -10.23 -1.19
N LEU A 143 6.76 -9.52 -1.12
CA LEU A 143 5.50 -9.95 -1.71
C LEU A 143 5.40 -9.42 -3.13
N GLU A 144 4.94 -10.27 -4.04
CA GLU A 144 4.58 -9.90 -5.39
C GLU A 144 3.10 -10.20 -5.64
N MET A 145 2.39 -9.19 -6.13
CA MET A 145 0.97 -9.27 -6.45
C MET A 145 0.71 -8.65 -7.82
N GLU A 146 0.14 -9.44 -8.70
CA GLU A 146 -0.35 -9.02 -10.01
C GLU A 146 -1.85 -9.30 -10.14
N GLY A 147 -2.51 -8.64 -11.07
CA GLY A 147 -3.93 -8.85 -11.32
C GLY A 147 -4.58 -7.76 -12.15
N CYS A 148 -5.87 -7.97 -12.43
CA CYS A 148 -6.68 -7.09 -13.26
C CYS A 148 -7.79 -6.47 -12.42
N ILE A 149 -7.72 -5.17 -12.17
CA ILE A 149 -8.76 -4.43 -11.46
C ILE A 149 -9.87 -4.07 -12.46
N PRO A 150 -11.13 -4.49 -12.27
CA PRO A 150 -12.23 -4.10 -13.17
C PRO A 150 -12.33 -2.58 -13.31
N GLN A 151 -12.55 -2.08 -14.52
CA GLN A 151 -12.73 -0.65 -14.73
C GLN A 151 -14.10 -0.24 -14.21
N ARG A 152 -14.13 0.86 -13.45
CA ARG A 152 -15.39 1.44 -13.02
C ARG A 152 -16.08 2.03 -14.25
N SER A 153 -17.26 1.52 -14.59
CA SER A 153 -18.11 2.16 -15.61
C SER A 153 -18.61 3.49 -15.05
N VAL A 154 -18.61 4.54 -15.87
CA VAL A 154 -19.39 5.75 -15.57
C VAL A 154 -20.85 5.28 -15.50
N ALA A 155 -21.49 5.41 -14.34
CA ALA A 155 -22.93 5.18 -14.25
C ALA A 155 -23.60 6.15 -15.23
N SER A 156 -24.28 5.61 -16.24
CA SER A 156 -25.09 6.38 -17.18
C SER A 156 -26.34 6.93 -16.52
#